data_AF-A0A9E7R597-F1
#
_entry.id   AF-A0A9E7R597-F1
#
_cell.length_a   1.000
_cell.length_b   1.000
_cell.length_c   1.000
_cell.angle_alpha   90.00
_cell.angle_beta   90.00
_cell.angle_gamma   90.00
#
_symmetry.space_group_name_H-M   'P 1'
#
loop_
_entity.id
_entity.type
_entity.pdbx_description
1 polymer ?
#
loop_
_entity_poly.entity_id
_entity_poly.type
_entity_poly.pdbx_seq_one_letter_code
_entity_poly.pdbx_strand_id
1 'polypeptide(L)'
;MSVSVGDRELPVGVGAAAGVAAWVLSYLCTYLVASGDIQNSLFGRVLEAAEIGVWQAVGWVFFNAHFVNTVVDLGFFGGGATNAIGGENGFTPLLYVVPPLLLLVAGLAVGRYVGASDLDTADAALSGVTVVLGYGLLSVVGVFLFATENVTPDLVTGVLLAGVVYPVVFGAVGAVVASLTGGSSAESSSPQL
;
A
#
# COMPACT_ATOMS: atom_id res chain seq x y z
N MET A 1 5.76 -8.95 19.16
CA MET A 1 5.85 -10.35 18.68
C MET A 1 6.88 -10.39 17.59
N SER A 2 7.95 -11.16 17.79
CA SER A 2 8.98 -11.45 16.78
C SER A 2 8.96 -12.95 16.45
N VAL A 3 9.48 -13.30 15.27
CA VAL A 3 9.64 -14.70 14.85
C VAL A 3 11.08 -14.91 14.43
N SER A 4 11.69 -16.01 14.88
CA SER A 4 13.04 -16.40 14.51
C SER A 4 13.06 -17.09 13.14
N VAL A 5 13.92 -16.63 12.24
CA VAL A 5 14.16 -17.22 10.92
C VAL A 5 15.66 -17.40 10.74
N GLY A 6 16.15 -18.63 10.95
CA GLY A 6 17.60 -18.87 11.11
C GLY A 6 18.10 -18.12 12.34
N ASP A 7 19.15 -17.31 12.15
CA ASP A 7 19.76 -16.50 13.23
C ASP A 7 19.13 -15.10 13.37
N ARG A 8 18.05 -14.81 12.64
CA ARG A 8 17.40 -13.48 12.60
C ARG A 8 16.11 -13.44 13.40
N GLU A 9 15.87 -12.34 14.12
CA GLU A 9 14.58 -12.04 14.73
C GLU A 9 13.80 -11.00 13.91
N LEU A 10 12.65 -11.38 13.36
CA LEU A 10 11.82 -10.50 12.54
C LEU A 10 10.66 -9.90 13.33
N PRO A 11 10.41 -8.57 13.26
CA PRO A 11 9.39 -7.87 14.06
C PRO A 11 7.97 -8.03 13.50
N VAL A 12 7.51 -9.27 13.28
CA VAL A 12 6.26 -9.57 12.54
C VAL A 12 5.03 -8.86 13.08
N GLY A 13 4.90 -8.70 14.41
CA GLY A 13 3.73 -8.04 15.01
C GLY A 13 3.68 -6.54 14.72
N VAL A 14 4.84 -5.86 14.80
CA VAL A 14 4.94 -4.42 14.51
C VAL A 14 4.84 -4.18 13.01
N GLY A 15 5.49 -5.01 12.21
CA GLY A 15 5.36 -4.99 10.75
C GLY A 15 3.92 -5.12 10.28
N ALA A 16 3.20 -6.14 10.76
CA ALA A 16 1.81 -6.33 10.41
C ALA A 16 0.94 -5.12 10.81
N ALA A 17 1.10 -4.59 12.02
CA ALA A 17 0.37 -3.40 12.46
C ALA A 17 0.67 -2.16 11.59
N ALA A 18 1.94 -1.93 11.25
CA ALA A 18 2.35 -0.84 10.37
C ALA A 18 1.78 -1.02 8.95
N GLY A 19 1.74 -2.26 8.43
CA GLY A 19 1.12 -2.60 7.15
C GLY A 19 -0.38 -2.36 7.13
N VAL A 20 -1.10 -2.75 8.18
CA VAL A 20 -2.53 -2.44 8.33
C VAL A 20 -2.76 -0.94 8.34
N ALA A 21 -1.97 -0.18 9.13
CA ALA A 21 -2.08 1.27 9.19
C ALA A 21 -1.83 1.92 7.81
N ALA A 22 -0.76 1.51 7.11
CA ALA A 22 -0.45 2.02 5.78
C ALA A 22 -1.56 1.73 4.76
N TRP A 23 -2.15 0.54 4.79
CA TRP A 23 -3.26 0.16 3.90
C TRP A 23 -4.48 1.04 4.14
N VAL A 24 -4.91 1.13 5.40
CA VAL A 24 -6.10 1.92 5.79
C VAL A 24 -5.91 3.39 5.46
N LEU A 25 -4.77 3.97 5.82
CA LEU A 25 -4.47 5.37 5.54
C LEU A 25 -4.41 5.65 4.03
N SER A 26 -3.83 4.75 3.23
CA SER A 26 -3.78 4.92 1.78
C SER A 26 -5.17 4.90 1.15
N TYR A 27 -6.03 3.96 1.58
CA TYR A 27 -7.42 3.92 1.14
C TYR A 27 -8.18 5.18 1.56
N LEU A 28 -8.03 5.63 2.80
CA LEU A 28 -8.68 6.86 3.30
C LEU A 28 -8.23 8.10 2.52
N CYS A 29 -6.93 8.25 2.26
CA CYS A 29 -6.42 9.33 1.42
C CYS A 29 -7.02 9.28 0.01
N THR A 30 -7.10 8.09 -0.57
CA THR A 30 -7.75 7.89 -1.89
C THR A 30 -9.23 8.27 -1.84
N TYR A 31 -9.94 7.89 -0.79
CA TYR A 31 -11.34 8.23 -0.58
C TYR A 31 -11.57 9.74 -0.47
N LEU A 32 -10.75 10.43 0.33
CA LEU A 32 -10.85 11.88 0.51
C LEU A 32 -10.63 12.64 -0.80
N VAL A 33 -9.76 12.13 -1.68
CA VAL A 33 -9.48 12.75 -2.98
C VAL A 33 -10.54 12.40 -4.02
N ALA A 34 -10.95 11.14 -4.12
CA ALA A 34 -11.75 10.65 -5.25
C ALA A 34 -13.26 10.69 -5.03
N SER A 35 -13.75 10.59 -3.78
CA SER A 35 -15.18 10.39 -3.50
C SER A 35 -16.07 11.54 -3.99
N GLY A 36 -15.64 12.80 -3.80
CA GLY A 36 -16.39 13.97 -4.22
C GLY A 36 -16.56 14.05 -5.74
N ASP A 37 -15.49 13.80 -6.50
CA ASP A 37 -15.52 13.78 -7.95
C ASP A 37 -16.41 12.64 -8.48
N ILE A 38 -16.32 11.44 -7.88
CA ILE A 38 -17.18 10.30 -8.23
C ILE A 38 -18.66 10.66 -8.00
N GLN A 39 -19.02 11.12 -6.80
CA GLN A 39 -20.39 11.41 -6.41
C GLN A 39 -21.06 12.46 -7.31
N ASN A 40 -20.32 13.48 -7.73
CA ASN A 40 -20.89 14.59 -8.50
C ASN A 40 -20.84 14.36 -10.02
N SER A 41 -20.26 13.24 -10.48
CA SER A 41 -20.09 12.94 -11.89
C SER A 41 -21.28 12.18 -12.51
N LEU A 42 -21.30 12.12 -13.84
CA LEU A 42 -22.18 11.21 -14.60
C LEU A 42 -21.94 9.74 -14.20
N PHE A 43 -20.69 9.37 -13.94
CA PHE A 43 -20.32 8.04 -13.49
C PHE A 43 -20.96 7.72 -12.13
N GLY A 44 -20.96 8.65 -11.18
CA GLY A 44 -21.64 8.50 -9.89
C GLY A 44 -23.13 8.18 -10.02
N ARG A 45 -23.83 8.82 -10.96
CA ARG A 45 -25.25 8.53 -11.24
C ARG A 45 -25.47 7.11 -11.78
N VAL A 46 -24.54 6.62 -12.61
CA VAL A 46 -24.58 5.24 -13.12
C VAL A 46 -24.34 4.24 -11.98
N LEU A 47 -23.38 4.52 -11.10
CA LEU A 47 -23.13 3.69 -9.91
C LEU A 47 -24.36 3.61 -9.01
N GLU A 48 -25.00 4.75 -8.74
CA GLU A 48 -26.22 4.81 -7.91
C GLU A 48 -27.37 3.99 -8.54
N ALA A 49 -27.59 4.11 -9.86
CA ALA A 49 -28.59 3.32 -10.57
C ALA A 49 -28.28 1.81 -10.58
N ALA A 50 -27.01 1.43 -10.47
CA ALA A 50 -26.55 0.04 -10.36
C ALA A 50 -26.44 -0.44 -8.91
N GLU A 51 -26.87 0.36 -7.92
CA GLU A 51 -26.74 0.08 -6.49
C GLU A 51 -25.28 -0.16 -6.02
N ILE A 52 -24.30 0.39 -6.75
CA ILE A 52 -22.88 0.30 -6.43
C ILE A 52 -22.49 1.46 -5.51
N GLY A 53 -21.86 1.13 -4.38
CA GLY A 53 -21.39 2.12 -3.43
C GLY A 53 -20.20 2.92 -3.97
N VAL A 54 -20.17 4.23 -3.69
CA VAL A 54 -19.02 5.10 -3.99
C VAL A 54 -17.71 4.54 -3.39
N TRP A 55 -17.81 3.91 -2.23
CA TRP A 55 -16.67 3.28 -1.55
C TRP A 55 -16.06 2.11 -2.36
N GLN A 56 -16.86 1.36 -3.13
CA GLN A 56 -16.35 0.30 -4.02
C GLN A 56 -15.61 0.92 -5.20
N ALA A 57 -16.17 1.96 -5.80
CA ALA A 57 -15.52 2.69 -6.90
C ALA A 57 -14.20 3.34 -6.46
N VAL A 58 -14.16 3.94 -5.27
CA VAL A 58 -12.90 4.42 -4.66
C VAL A 58 -11.92 3.26 -4.44
N GLY A 59 -12.41 2.08 -4.03
CA GLY A 59 -11.61 0.87 -3.91
C GLY A 59 -10.91 0.50 -5.22
N TRP A 60 -11.60 0.60 -6.35
CA TRP A 60 -10.99 0.39 -7.68
C TRP A 60 -9.89 1.41 -7.98
N VAL A 61 -10.12 2.69 -7.66
CA VAL A 61 -9.10 3.75 -7.79
C VAL A 61 -7.89 3.47 -6.90
N PHE A 62 -8.11 3.00 -5.67
CA PHE A 62 -7.04 2.61 -4.75
C PHE A 62 -6.19 1.46 -5.30
N PHE A 63 -6.79 0.45 -5.92
CA PHE A 63 -6.06 -0.61 -6.62
C PHE A 63 -5.33 -0.10 -7.86
N ASN A 64 -5.95 0.80 -8.64
CA ASN A 64 -5.31 1.45 -9.78
C ASN A 64 -4.02 2.20 -9.38
N ALA A 65 -3.94 2.76 -8.17
CA ALA A 65 -2.73 3.40 -7.62
C ALA A 65 -1.54 2.43 -7.45
N HIS A 66 -1.81 1.12 -7.48
CA HIS A 66 -0.82 0.04 -7.46
C HIS A 66 -0.53 -0.54 -8.85
N PHE A 67 -0.99 0.11 -9.91
CA PHE A 67 -1.01 -0.41 -11.29
C PHE A 67 -1.83 -1.71 -11.45
N VAL A 68 -2.82 -1.92 -10.57
CA VAL A 68 -3.79 -3.02 -10.69
C VAL A 68 -4.96 -2.51 -11.51
N ASN A 69 -5.23 -3.14 -12.64
CA ASN A 69 -6.33 -2.70 -13.49
C ASN A 69 -7.69 -3.05 -12.88
N THR A 70 -8.69 -2.23 -13.21
CA THR A 70 -10.09 -2.55 -12.96
C THR A 70 -10.63 -3.33 -14.15
N VAL A 71 -11.06 -4.56 -13.92
CA VAL A 71 -11.65 -5.45 -14.93
C VAL A 71 -13.15 -5.24 -14.96
N VAL A 72 -13.67 -4.97 -16.15
CA VAL A 72 -15.10 -4.89 -16.43
C VAL A 72 -15.48 -6.09 -17.29
N ASP A 73 -16.40 -6.92 -16.81
CA ASP A 73 -16.94 -8.07 -17.53
C ASP A 73 -18.44 -7.86 -17.75
N LEU A 74 -18.86 -7.67 -19.01
CA LEU A 74 -20.26 -7.56 -19.41
C LEU A 74 -20.75 -8.85 -20.11
N GLY A 75 -20.07 -9.96 -19.85
CA GLY A 75 -20.35 -11.26 -20.44
C GLY A 75 -20.22 -11.24 -21.96
N PHE A 76 -21.31 -11.59 -22.65
CA PHE A 76 -21.33 -11.75 -24.12
C PHE A 76 -21.09 -10.44 -24.90
N PHE A 77 -21.23 -9.28 -24.25
CA PHE A 77 -21.02 -7.97 -24.88
C PHE A 77 -19.55 -7.53 -24.93
N GLY A 78 -18.64 -8.34 -24.36
CA GLY A 78 -17.21 -8.04 -24.26
C GLY A 78 -16.84 -7.35 -22.95
N GLY A 79 -15.56 -7.42 -22.58
CA GLY A 79 -15.00 -6.84 -21.36
C GLY A 79 -13.73 -6.05 -21.62
N GLY A 80 -13.32 -5.22 -20.65
CA GLY A 80 -12.15 -4.36 -20.77
C GLY A 80 -11.46 -4.13 -19.43
N ALA A 81 -10.15 -3.87 -19.49
CA ALA A 81 -9.37 -3.46 -18.33
C ALA A 81 -9.13 -1.95 -18.41
N THR A 82 -9.43 -1.22 -17.32
CA THR A 82 -9.29 0.23 -17.28
C THR A 82 -8.46 0.66 -16.08
N ASN A 83 -7.81 1.83 -16.20
CA ASN A 83 -7.16 2.51 -15.10
C ASN A 83 -7.79 3.91 -14.97
N ALA A 84 -8.27 4.24 -13.77
CA ALA A 84 -8.97 5.50 -13.51
C ALA A 84 -8.04 6.68 -13.20
N ILE A 85 -6.73 6.45 -13.04
CA ILE A 85 -5.76 7.49 -12.68
C ILE A 85 -5.03 7.95 -13.96
N GLY A 86 -4.98 9.27 -14.18
CA GLY A 86 -4.41 9.87 -15.39
C GLY A 86 -5.34 9.91 -16.60
N GLY A 87 -4.96 10.67 -17.63
CA GLY A 87 -5.79 10.94 -18.83
C GLY A 87 -6.65 12.20 -18.71
N GLU A 88 -7.33 12.60 -19.80
CA GLU A 88 -8.12 13.84 -19.87
C GLU A 88 -9.28 13.89 -18.86
N ASN A 89 -9.79 12.74 -18.42
CA ASN A 89 -10.91 12.61 -17.47
C ASN A 89 -10.59 11.76 -16.22
N GLY A 90 -9.31 11.44 -15.96
CA GLY A 90 -8.91 10.57 -14.85
C GLY A 90 -8.54 11.33 -13.59
N PHE A 91 -8.44 10.60 -12.46
CA PHE A 91 -8.00 11.18 -11.19
C PHE A 91 -6.55 11.65 -11.26
N THR A 92 -6.20 12.56 -10.34
CA THR A 92 -4.85 13.14 -10.26
C THR A 92 -3.76 12.05 -10.20
N PRO A 93 -2.69 12.15 -11.02
CA PRO A 93 -1.54 11.25 -10.96
C PRO A 93 -0.86 11.22 -9.58
N LEU A 94 -1.12 12.21 -8.72
CA LEU A 94 -0.61 12.24 -7.34
C LEU A 94 -1.06 11.01 -6.53
N LEU A 95 -2.19 10.39 -6.89
CA LEU A 95 -2.66 9.16 -6.24
C LEU A 95 -1.69 7.98 -6.40
N TYR A 96 -0.88 7.93 -7.47
CA TYR A 96 0.17 6.92 -7.63
C TYR A 96 1.26 7.01 -6.56
N VAL A 97 1.42 8.17 -5.91
CA VAL A 97 2.47 8.40 -4.90
C VAL A 97 2.00 7.98 -3.51
N VAL A 98 0.70 7.97 -3.26
CA VAL A 98 0.15 7.76 -1.90
C VAL A 98 0.53 6.40 -1.32
N PRO A 99 0.26 5.25 -1.98
CA PRO A 99 0.64 3.95 -1.40
C PRO A 99 2.15 3.77 -1.22
N PRO A 100 3.00 4.07 -2.22
CA PRO A 100 4.46 4.03 -2.04
C PRO A 100 4.96 4.84 -0.84
N LEU A 101 4.44 6.05 -0.66
CA LEU A 101 4.88 6.94 0.41
C LEU A 101 4.49 6.41 1.78
N LEU A 102 3.25 5.93 1.96
CA LEU A 102 2.81 5.39 3.25
C LEU A 102 3.48 4.05 3.57
N LEU A 103 3.78 3.23 2.58
CA LEU A 103 4.58 2.02 2.77
C LEU A 103 6.04 2.32 3.13
N LEU A 104 6.65 3.34 2.52
CA LEU A 104 7.98 3.84 2.91
C LEU A 104 7.98 4.31 4.37
N VAL A 105 6.97 5.08 4.78
CA VAL A 105 6.82 5.54 6.17
C VAL A 105 6.61 4.37 7.13
N ALA A 106 5.82 3.37 6.75
CA ALA A 106 5.63 2.16 7.55
C ALA A 106 6.93 1.36 7.71
N GLY A 107 7.66 1.14 6.63
CA GLY A 107 8.98 0.50 6.66
C GLY A 107 9.98 1.26 7.52
N LEU A 108 10.01 2.59 7.38
CA LEU A 108 10.84 3.48 8.20
C LEU A 108 10.49 3.33 9.68
N ALA A 109 9.20 3.35 10.03
CA ALA A 109 8.75 3.18 11.41
C ALA A 109 9.16 1.83 12.00
N VAL A 110 9.03 0.74 11.23
CA VAL A 110 9.49 -0.59 11.66
C VAL A 110 11.00 -0.61 11.86
N GLY A 111 11.77 -0.08 10.91
CA GLY A 111 13.22 0.02 11.01
C GLY A 111 13.68 0.81 12.24
N ARG A 112 13.00 1.92 12.56
CA ARG A 112 13.30 2.70 13.78
C ARG A 112 12.93 1.95 15.05
N TYR A 113 11.84 1.19 15.04
CA TYR A 113 11.42 0.40 16.19
C TYR A 113 12.44 -0.67 16.57
N VAL A 114 13.07 -1.32 15.57
CA VAL A 114 14.07 -2.37 15.80
C VAL A 114 15.51 -1.86 15.95
N GLY A 115 15.74 -0.55 15.91
CA GLY A 115 17.09 0.00 15.96
C GLY A 115 17.92 -0.35 14.73
N ALA A 116 17.34 -0.24 13.53
CA ALA A 116 17.96 -0.67 12.27
C ALA A 116 19.34 -0.04 11.97
N SER A 117 19.74 1.04 12.65
CA SER A 117 21.09 1.62 12.55
C SER A 117 22.20 0.69 13.02
N ASP A 118 21.87 -0.26 13.89
CA ASP A 118 22.82 -1.24 14.42
C ASP A 118 22.83 -2.54 13.59
N LEU A 119 21.92 -2.64 12.61
CA LEU A 119 21.78 -3.79 11.72
C LEU A 119 22.55 -3.59 10.43
N ASP A 120 22.94 -4.70 9.79
CA ASP A 120 23.36 -4.63 8.40
C ASP A 120 22.19 -4.26 7.47
N THR A 121 22.50 -3.90 6.22
CA THR A 121 21.48 -3.45 5.25
C THR A 121 20.45 -4.53 4.95
N ALA A 122 20.84 -5.82 4.95
CA ALA A 122 19.93 -6.91 4.63
C ALA A 122 18.94 -7.16 5.76
N ASP A 123 19.40 -7.15 7.01
CA ASP A 123 18.57 -7.33 8.20
C ASP A 123 17.62 -6.13 8.40
N ALA A 124 18.11 -4.91 8.16
CA ALA A 124 17.25 -3.73 8.11
C ALA A 124 16.15 -3.88 7.05
N ALA A 125 16.50 -4.28 5.82
CA ALA A 125 15.52 -4.50 4.75
C ALA A 125 14.48 -5.56 5.12
N LEU A 126 14.91 -6.70 5.69
CA LEU A 126 14.03 -7.78 6.11
C LEU A 126 13.05 -7.35 7.21
N SER A 127 13.45 -6.46 8.12
CA SER A 127 12.53 -5.89 9.10
C SER A 127 11.38 -5.15 8.41
N GLY A 128 11.67 -4.36 7.37
CA GLY A 128 10.67 -3.65 6.57
C GLY A 128 9.74 -4.56 5.76
N VAL A 129 10.24 -5.70 5.27
CA VAL A 129 9.44 -6.69 4.53
C VAL A 129 8.27 -7.23 5.36
N THR A 130 8.39 -7.26 6.69
CA THR A 130 7.31 -7.72 7.58
C THR A 130 6.00 -6.90 7.45
N VAL A 131 6.05 -5.70 6.87
CA VAL A 131 4.89 -4.86 6.53
C VAL A 131 3.90 -5.59 5.61
N VAL A 132 4.39 -6.48 4.75
CA VAL A 132 3.59 -7.30 3.82
C VAL A 132 2.53 -8.12 4.55
N LEU A 133 2.79 -8.57 5.78
CA LEU A 133 1.85 -9.43 6.50
C LEU A 133 0.49 -8.74 6.73
N GLY A 134 0.53 -7.46 7.12
CA GLY A 134 -0.67 -6.68 7.36
C GLY A 134 -1.25 -6.11 6.06
N TYR A 135 -0.39 -5.48 5.24
CA TYR A 135 -0.81 -4.83 4.00
C TYR A 135 -1.34 -5.85 2.99
N GLY A 136 -0.62 -6.96 2.81
CA GLY A 136 -0.96 -8.02 1.88
C GLY A 136 -2.26 -8.72 2.22
N LEU A 137 -2.49 -9.03 3.51
CA LEU A 137 -3.76 -9.60 3.95
C LEU A 137 -4.94 -8.68 3.63
N LEU A 138 -4.83 -7.38 3.93
CA LEU A 138 -5.88 -6.42 3.59
C LEU A 138 -6.02 -6.19 2.09
N SER A 139 -4.95 -6.27 1.30
CA SER A 139 -5.05 -6.23 -0.15
C SER A 139 -5.81 -7.43 -0.70
N VAL A 140 -5.56 -8.64 -0.20
CA VAL A 140 -6.35 -9.83 -0.58
C VAL A 140 -7.82 -9.62 -0.24
N VAL A 141 -8.13 -9.18 0.99
CA VAL A 141 -9.50 -8.87 1.40
C VAL A 141 -10.10 -7.77 0.51
N GLY A 142 -9.34 -6.73 0.20
CA GLY A 142 -9.74 -5.57 -0.57
C GLY A 142 -10.19 -5.91 -1.99
N VAL A 143 -9.50 -6.82 -2.68
CA VAL A 143 -9.91 -7.26 -4.03
C VAL A 143 -11.34 -7.78 -4.02
N PHE A 144 -11.71 -8.59 -3.03
CA PHE A 144 -13.07 -9.13 -2.92
C PHE A 144 -14.05 -8.13 -2.31
N LEU A 145 -13.60 -7.31 -1.36
CA LEU A 145 -14.42 -6.32 -0.67
C LEU A 145 -14.95 -5.26 -1.64
N PHE A 146 -14.13 -4.86 -2.63
CA PHE A 146 -14.51 -3.84 -3.61
C PHE A 146 -15.09 -4.43 -4.89
N ALA A 147 -15.16 -5.75 -5.05
CA ALA A 147 -15.76 -6.36 -6.23
C ALA A 147 -17.28 -6.12 -6.29
N THR A 148 -17.80 -6.02 -7.50
CA THR A 148 -19.24 -6.13 -7.82
C THR A 148 -19.43 -7.32 -8.75
N GLU A 149 -20.67 -7.55 -9.20
CA GLU A 149 -20.97 -8.62 -10.16
C GLU A 149 -20.13 -8.54 -11.44
N ASN A 150 -19.92 -7.32 -11.95
CA ASN A 150 -19.35 -7.09 -13.28
C ASN A 150 -18.07 -6.23 -13.28
N VAL A 151 -17.68 -5.68 -12.13
CA VAL A 151 -16.51 -4.81 -12.01
C VAL A 151 -15.69 -5.20 -10.79
N THR A 152 -14.43 -5.55 -11.01
CA THR A 152 -13.53 -6.01 -9.95
C THR A 152 -12.11 -5.48 -10.18
N PRO A 153 -11.32 -5.24 -9.13
CA PRO A 153 -9.87 -5.24 -9.27
C PRO A 153 -9.40 -6.56 -9.87
N ASP A 154 -8.42 -6.52 -10.78
CA ASP A 154 -7.80 -7.73 -11.31
C ASP A 154 -7.18 -8.53 -10.15
N LEU A 155 -7.60 -9.80 -10.01
CA LEU A 155 -7.24 -10.62 -8.85
C LEU A 155 -5.73 -10.89 -8.77
N VAL A 156 -5.12 -11.23 -9.91
CA VAL A 156 -3.72 -11.64 -9.95
C VAL A 156 -2.82 -10.46 -9.60
N THR A 157 -3.01 -9.32 -10.25
CA THR A 157 -2.23 -8.11 -9.98
C THR A 157 -2.64 -7.46 -8.66
N GLY A 158 -3.90 -7.57 -8.23
CA GLY A 158 -4.36 -7.14 -6.91
C GLY A 158 -3.61 -7.83 -5.77
N VAL A 159 -3.47 -9.15 -5.86
CA VAL A 159 -2.73 -9.92 -4.86
C VAL A 159 -1.22 -9.73 -5.01
N LEU A 160 -0.68 -9.82 -6.24
CA LEU A 160 0.76 -9.78 -6.45
C LEU A 160 1.34 -8.36 -6.36
N LEU A 161 0.82 -7.39 -7.11
CA LEU A 161 1.36 -6.04 -7.11
C LEU A 161 1.02 -5.31 -5.82
N ALA A 162 -0.27 -5.15 -5.50
CA ALA A 162 -0.68 -4.40 -4.32
C ALA A 162 -0.42 -5.18 -3.02
N GLY A 163 -0.64 -6.50 -3.02
CA GLY A 163 -0.48 -7.31 -1.81
C GLY A 163 0.96 -7.71 -1.48
N VAL A 164 1.86 -7.81 -2.48
CA VAL A 164 3.22 -8.31 -2.27
C VAL A 164 4.27 -7.32 -2.75
N VAL A 165 4.35 -7.02 -4.05
CA VAL A 165 5.46 -6.25 -4.64
C VAL A 165 5.60 -4.87 -3.99
N TYR A 166 4.50 -4.12 -3.89
CA TYR A 166 4.52 -2.79 -3.26
C TYR A 166 5.00 -2.83 -1.80
N PRO A 167 4.35 -3.57 -0.89
CA PRO A 167 4.77 -3.57 0.51
C PRO A 167 6.16 -4.18 0.73
N VAL A 168 6.59 -5.17 -0.08
CA VAL A 168 7.97 -5.69 -0.02
C VAL A 168 8.96 -4.59 -0.37
N VAL A 169 8.79 -3.95 -1.53
CA VAL A 169 9.77 -2.99 -2.05
C VAL A 169 9.82 -1.75 -1.17
N PHE A 170 8.69 -1.09 -0.95
CA PHE A 170 8.64 0.18 -0.22
C PHE A 170 8.84 -0.01 1.29
N GLY A 171 8.36 -1.12 1.87
CA GLY A 171 8.64 -1.47 3.26
C GLY A 171 10.14 -1.69 3.50
N ALA A 172 10.80 -2.48 2.64
CA ALA A 172 12.25 -2.70 2.73
C ALA A 172 13.05 -1.40 2.56
N VAL A 173 12.73 -0.59 1.54
CA VAL A 173 13.41 0.69 1.31
C VAL A 173 13.24 1.62 2.51
N GLY A 174 12.04 1.71 3.08
CA GLY A 174 11.79 2.52 4.28
C GLY A 174 12.67 2.11 5.47
N ALA A 175 12.79 0.81 5.72
CA ALA A 175 13.62 0.31 6.81
C ALA A 175 15.12 0.50 6.57
N VAL A 176 15.60 0.39 5.33
CA VAL A 176 16.98 0.76 4.97
C VAL A 176 17.23 2.26 5.16
N VAL A 177 16.29 3.12 4.80
CA VAL A 177 16.42 4.55 5.11
C VAL A 177 16.52 4.78 6.63
N ALA A 178 15.82 3.98 7.43
CA ALA A 178 15.93 4.04 8.89
C ALA A 178 17.35 3.74 9.38
N SER A 179 18.02 2.72 8.81
CA SER A 179 19.39 2.34 9.22
C SER A 179 20.41 3.41 8.87
N LEU A 180 20.30 4.02 7.69
CA LEU A 180 21.22 5.05 7.22
C LEU A 180 21.12 6.38 8.00
N THR A 181 20.00 6.62 8.68
CA THR A 181 19.71 7.91 9.34
C THR A 181 19.78 7.85 10.86
N GLY A 182 20.05 6.69 11.46
CA GLY A 182 20.16 6.54 12.92
C GLY A 182 21.53 6.88 13.51
N GLY A 183 22.57 7.07 12.68
CA GLY A 183 23.94 7.38 13.13
C GLY A 183 24.34 8.83 12.91
N SER A 184 24.09 9.72 13.88
CA SER A 184 24.69 11.07 13.89
C SER A 184 24.76 11.74 15.30
N SER A 185 25.04 10.98 16.36
CA SER A 185 25.13 11.55 17.73
C SER A 185 26.29 11.08 18.62
N ALA A 186 27.29 10.35 18.10
CA ALA A 186 28.31 9.70 18.97
C ALA A 186 29.78 10.05 18.67
N GLU A 187 30.08 11.27 18.20
CA GLU A 187 31.48 11.69 17.92
C GLU A 187 31.90 13.01 18.58
N SER A 188 31.30 13.42 19.72
CA SER A 188 31.72 14.66 20.42
C SER A 188 32.17 14.52 21.87
N SER A 189 32.36 13.30 22.39
CA SER A 189 32.75 13.10 23.79
C SER A 189 34.11 12.44 23.91
N SER A 190 35.16 13.13 23.46
CA SER A 190 36.52 12.87 23.91
C SER A 190 37.04 14.06 24.71
N PRO A 191 37.03 14.04 26.05
CA PRO A 191 38.06 14.72 26.80
C PRO A 191 39.28 13.79 26.88
N GLN A 192 40.35 14.16 26.17
CA GLN A 192 41.67 13.64 26.50
C GLN A 192 42.04 14.12 27.91
N LEU A 193 42.27 13.19 28.82
CA LEU A 193 43.02 13.40 30.05
C LEU A 193 43.95 12.20 30.25
#